data_AF-A0A376X8T9-F1
#
_entry.id   AF-A0A376X8T9-F1
#
_cell.length_a   1.000
_cell.length_b   1.000
_cell.length_c   1.000
_cell.angle_alpha   90.00
_cell.angle_beta   90.00
_cell.angle_gamma   90.00
#
_symmetry.space_group_name_H-M   'P 1'
#
loop_
_entity.id
_entity.type
_entity.pdbx_description
1 polymer ?
#
loop_
_entity_poly.entity_id
_entity_poly.type
_entity_poly.pdbx_seq_one_letter_code
_entity_poly.pdbx_strand_id
1 'polypeptide(L)'
;MLADGQFYRVGGYAPVKVDVRIIAATHQNLEQRVQEDKFREDLFHRLNVIRVHLPPLRERREDIPRLARHFLQVAARELGVEAKLLHPETEAALTRLAWPGNVRQLETPAAG
;
A
#
# COMPACT_ATOMS: atom_id res chain seq x y z
N MET A 1 -18.79 16.77 -6.67
CA MET A 1 -19.28 15.38 -6.50
C MET A 1 -18.37 14.50 -5.63
N LEU A 2 -17.77 15.05 -4.58
CA LEU A 2 -17.34 14.31 -3.37
C LEU A 2 -18.00 14.89 -2.10
N ALA A 3 -18.66 16.04 -2.23
CA ALA A 3 -19.09 16.87 -1.11
C ALA A 3 -20.51 16.55 -0.65
N ASP A 4 -21.38 16.12 -1.56
CA ASP A 4 -22.82 16.20 -1.33
C ASP A 4 -23.42 14.88 -0.81
N GLY A 5 -22.57 13.89 -0.50
CA GLY A 5 -23.01 12.56 -0.03
C GLY A 5 -23.99 11.91 -1.01
N GLN A 6 -23.93 12.25 -2.29
CA GLN A 6 -24.86 11.76 -3.30
C GLN A 6 -24.20 11.57 -4.66
N PHE A 7 -24.69 10.59 -5.40
CA PHE A 7 -24.28 10.35 -6.77
C PHE A 7 -25.45 9.91 -7.65
N TYR A 8 -25.27 10.00 -8.97
CA TYR A 8 -26.21 9.49 -9.96
C TYR A 8 -25.63 8.24 -10.61
N ARG A 9 -26.46 7.23 -10.82
CA ARG A 9 -26.09 6.09 -11.67
C ARG A 9 -25.96 6.58 -13.12
N VAL A 10 -25.11 5.94 -13.91
CA VAL A 10 -25.01 6.22 -15.35
C VAL A 10 -26.38 5.96 -15.99
N GLY A 11 -26.96 6.96 -16.65
CA GLY A 11 -28.31 6.91 -17.23
C GLY A 11 -29.47 7.04 -16.21
N GLY A 12 -29.18 7.22 -14.93
CA GLY A 12 -30.17 7.43 -13.88
C GLY A 12 -30.41 8.91 -13.58
N TYR A 13 -31.67 9.28 -13.38
CA TYR A 13 -32.07 10.67 -13.09
C TYR A 13 -32.32 10.94 -11.59
N ALA A 14 -32.32 9.89 -10.76
CA ALA A 14 -32.53 10.00 -9.33
C ALA A 14 -31.19 9.99 -8.56
N PRO A 15 -30.94 10.98 -7.67
CA PRO A 15 -29.75 10.97 -6.82
C PRO A 15 -29.85 9.87 -5.76
N VAL A 16 -28.75 9.18 -5.50
CA VAL A 16 -28.61 8.18 -4.44
C VAL A 16 -27.76 8.79 -3.34
N LYS A 17 -28.32 8.91 -2.13
CA LYS A 17 -27.59 9.34 -0.93
C LYS A 17 -26.72 8.21 -0.40
N VAL A 18 -25.51 8.53 0.04
CA VAL A 18 -24.54 7.61 0.61
C VAL A 18 -23.78 8.27 1.75
N ASP A 19 -23.46 7.46 2.75
CA ASP A 19 -22.47 7.78 3.78
C ASP A 19 -21.27 6.88 3.55
N VAL A 20 -20.16 7.46 3.08
CA VAL A 20 -18.96 6.72 2.69
C VAL A 20 -17.71 7.39 3.21
N ARG A 21 -16.76 6.57 3.65
CA ARG A 21 -15.38 7.00 3.91
C ARG A 21 -14.52 6.72 2.70
N ILE A 22 -13.82 7.73 2.21
CA ILE A 22 -12.96 7.63 1.03
C ILE A 22 -11.51 7.49 1.47
N ILE A 23 -10.84 6.46 0.96
CA ILE A 23 -9.40 6.24 1.11
C ILE A 23 -8.84 6.08 -0.30
N ALA A 24 -7.89 6.93 -0.68
CA ALA A 24 -7.21 6.89 -1.96
C ALA A 24 -5.72 6.61 -1.76
N ALA A 25 -5.12 5.82 -2.65
CA ALA A 25 -3.70 5.52 -2.66
C ALA A 25 -3.17 5.62 -4.10
N THR A 26 -2.00 6.23 -4.27
CA THR A 26 -1.36 6.37 -5.58
C THR A 26 0.15 6.41 -5.43
N HIS A 27 0.85 5.87 -6.43
CA HIS A 27 2.31 5.98 -6.57
C HIS A 27 2.72 7.23 -7.36
N GLN A 28 1.77 7.89 -8.02
CA GLN A 28 2.02 9.09 -8.81
C GLN A 28 2.05 10.32 -7.90
N ASN A 29 2.94 11.25 -8.19
CA ASN A 29 2.96 12.55 -7.54
C ASN A 29 1.75 13.37 -8.03
N LEU A 30 0.70 13.48 -7.20
CA LEU A 30 -0.51 14.19 -7.57
C LEU A 30 -0.29 15.69 -7.71
N GLU A 31 0.59 16.28 -6.91
CA GLU A 31 0.95 17.70 -7.03
C GLU A 31 1.49 18.01 -8.44
N GLN A 32 2.42 17.17 -8.93
CA GLN A 32 2.94 17.30 -10.29
C GLN A 32 1.86 17.04 -11.34
N ARG A 33 0.96 16.07 -11.12
CA ARG A 33 -0.13 15.78 -12.08
C ARG A 33 -1.16 16.91 -12.16
N VAL A 34 -1.37 17.66 -11.09
CA VAL A 34 -2.18 18.89 -11.09
C VAL A 34 -1.48 19.97 -11.93
N GLN A 35 -0.18 20.16 -11.74
CA GLN A 35 0.61 21.13 -12.53
C GLN A 35 0.63 20.80 -14.02
N GLU A 36 0.55 19.52 -14.39
CA GLU A 36 0.49 19.05 -15.79
C GLU A 36 -0.94 19.03 -16.38
N ASP A 37 -1.95 19.57 -15.70
CA ASP A 37 -3.38 19.50 -16.07
C ASP A 37 -3.92 18.06 -16.26
N LYS A 38 -3.21 17.06 -15.74
CA LYS A 38 -3.58 15.64 -15.80
C LYS A 38 -4.40 15.20 -14.59
N PHE A 39 -4.54 16.06 -13.58
CA PHE A 39 -5.36 15.80 -12.41
C PHE A 39 -6.07 17.06 -11.95
N ARG A 40 -7.33 16.91 -11.57
CA ARG A 40 -8.18 18.02 -11.13
C ARG A 40 -7.70 18.59 -9.79
N GLU A 41 -7.38 19.88 -9.78
CA GLU A 41 -6.95 20.61 -8.59
C GLU A 41 -7.99 20.54 -7.46
N ASP A 42 -9.28 20.75 -7.77
CA ASP A 42 -10.36 20.72 -6.78
C ASP A 42 -10.54 19.34 -6.13
N LEU A 43 -10.31 18.27 -6.88
CA LEU A 43 -10.30 16.90 -6.38
C LEU A 43 -9.06 16.65 -5.51
N PHE A 44 -7.90 17.15 -5.92
CA PHE A 44 -6.66 17.01 -5.16
C PHE A 44 -6.78 17.62 -3.76
N HIS A 45 -7.27 18.86 -3.65
CA HIS A 45 -7.46 19.51 -2.34
C HIS A 45 -8.44 18.76 -1.43
N ARG A 46 -9.44 18.08 -2.00
CA ARG A 46 -10.41 17.27 -1.22
C ARG A 46 -9.83 15.94 -0.72
N LEU A 47 -8.92 15.34 -1.49
CA LEU A 47 -8.26 14.09 -1.10
C LEU A 47 -7.09 14.35 -0.16
N ASN A 48 -6.37 15.45 -0.34
CA ASN A 48 -5.13 15.77 0.35
C ASN A 48 -5.35 16.48 1.71
N VAL A 49 -6.44 16.16 2.41
CA VAL A 49 -6.72 16.67 3.77
C VAL A 49 -5.85 15.96 4.81
N ILE A 50 -5.74 14.63 4.70
CA ILE A 50 -4.85 13.82 5.53
C ILE A 50 -3.99 12.99 4.58
N ARG A 51 -2.69 13.29 4.52
CA ARG A 51 -1.72 12.55 3.72
C ARG A 51 -0.90 11.62 4.60
N VAL A 52 -0.95 10.33 4.30
CA VAL A 52 -0.07 9.33 4.90
C VAL A 52 1.01 8.98 3.88
N HIS A 53 2.25 9.37 4.15
CA HIS A 53 3.38 8.95 3.34
C HIS A 53 3.83 7.55 3.75
N LEU A 54 3.87 6.63 2.80
CA LEU A 54 4.37 5.28 3.01
C LEU A 54 5.78 5.18 2.43
N PRO A 55 6.84 5.23 3.26
CA PRO A 55 8.20 5.12 2.75
C PRO A 55 8.43 3.73 2.16
N PRO A 56 9.32 3.62 1.14
CA PRO A 56 9.74 2.34 0.61
C PRO A 56 10.48 1.53 1.68
N LEU A 57 10.50 0.20 1.54
CA LEU A 57 11.04 -0.70 2.55
C LEU A 57 12.52 -0.43 2.90
N ARG A 58 13.31 0.04 1.92
CA ARG A 58 14.71 0.44 2.11
C ARG A 58 14.93 1.61 3.08
N GLU A 59 13.90 2.42 3.33
CA GLU A 59 13.89 3.57 4.24
C GLU A 59 13.32 3.21 5.62
N ARG A 60 12.79 1.99 5.79
CA ARG A 60 12.26 1.43 7.04
C ARG A 60 12.77 0.01 7.26
N ARG A 61 14.10 -0.14 7.27
CA ARG A 61 14.78 -1.44 7.27
C ARG A 61 14.54 -2.23 8.56
N GLU A 62 14.29 -1.53 9.66
CA GLU A 62 13.92 -2.07 10.96
C GLU A 62 12.65 -2.92 10.93
N ASP A 63 11.76 -2.71 9.96
CA ASP A 63 10.54 -3.49 9.79
C ASP A 63 10.81 -4.85 9.11
N ILE A 64 11.94 -5.00 8.40
CA ILE A 64 12.24 -6.18 7.57
C ILE A 64 12.24 -7.48 8.40
N PRO A 65 12.90 -7.59 9.56
CA PRO A 65 12.90 -8.82 10.34
C PRO A 65 11.50 -9.23 10.78
N ARG A 66 10.67 -8.27 11.21
CA ARG A 66 9.30 -8.53 11.66
C ARG A 66 8.41 -8.98 10.50
N LEU A 67 8.53 -8.32 9.35
CA LEU A 67 7.79 -8.68 8.13
C LEU A 67 8.21 -10.07 7.61
N ALA A 68 9.51 -10.35 7.57
CA ALA A 68 10.02 -11.64 7.11
C ALA A 68 9.51 -12.80 7.98
N ARG A 69 9.56 -12.66 9.31
CA ARG A 69 8.99 -13.65 10.25
C ARG A 69 7.49 -13.82 10.05
N HIS A 70 6.76 -12.73 9.82
CA HIS A 70 5.33 -12.79 9.53
C HIS A 70 5.03 -13.59 8.26
N PHE A 71 5.73 -13.31 7.16
CA PHE A 71 5.51 -14.05 5.90
C PHE A 71 5.90 -15.52 5.99
N LEU A 72 6.97 -15.86 6.73
CA LEU A 72 7.32 -17.25 7.00
C LEU A 72 6.23 -17.99 7.79
N GLN A 73 5.59 -17.32 8.76
CA GLN A 73 4.46 -17.88 9.49
C GLN A 73 3.22 -18.06 8.61
N VAL A 74 2.94 -17.10 7.73
CA VAL A 74 1.82 -17.19 6.77
C VAL A 74 2.04 -18.37 5.82
N ALA A 75 3.21 -18.44 5.19
CA ALA A 75 3.56 -19.53 4.27
C ALA A 75 3.51 -20.91 4.95
N ALA A 76 3.99 -21.01 6.19
CA ALA A 76 3.95 -22.27 6.95
C ALA A 76 2.53 -22.73 7.26
N ARG A 77 1.63 -21.79 7.59
CA ARG A 77 0.20 -22.08 7.79
C ARG A 77 -0.47 -22.54 6.50
N GLU A 78 -0.16 -21.91 5.38
CA GLU A 78 -0.71 -22.29 4.06
C GLU A 78 -0.24 -23.69 3.61
N LEU A 79 1.00 -24.05 3.94
CA LEU A 79 1.59 -25.35 3.60
C LEU A 79 1.33 -26.44 4.65
N GLY A 80 0.74 -26.09 5.81
CA GLY A 80 0.51 -27.02 6.92
C GLY A 80 1.81 -27.54 7.57
N VAL A 81 2.89 -26.75 7.52
CA VAL A 81 4.20 -27.10 8.08
C VAL A 81 4.59 -26.14 9.20
N GLU A 82 5.69 -26.46 9.90
CA GLU A 82 6.28 -25.53 10.87
C GLU A 82 6.94 -24.32 10.18
N ALA A 83 6.85 -23.16 10.83
CA ALA A 83 7.47 -21.95 10.32
C ALA A 83 8.99 -22.03 10.38
N LYS A 84 9.66 -21.78 9.25
CA LYS A 84 11.12 -21.65 9.20
C LYS A 84 11.56 -20.49 10.11
N LEU A 85 12.64 -20.71 10.84
CA LEU A 85 13.31 -19.68 11.62
C LEU A 85 14.46 -19.09 10.80
N LEU A 86 14.60 -17.77 10.84
CA LEU A 86 15.73 -17.10 10.22
C LEU A 86 16.92 -17.12 11.16
N HIS A 87 18.08 -17.54 10.66
CA HIS A 87 19.33 -17.32 11.38
C HIS A 87 19.60 -15.82 11.52
N PRO A 88 20.23 -15.36 12.61
CA PRO A 88 20.54 -13.94 12.81
C PRO A 88 21.33 -13.32 11.63
N GLU A 89 22.23 -14.08 11.02
CA GLU A 89 22.99 -13.66 9.85
C GLU A 89 22.11 -13.46 8.62
N THR A 90 21.10 -14.31 8.43
CA THR A 90 20.10 -14.19 7.36
C THR A 90 19.25 -12.95 7.57
N GLU A 91 18.78 -12.68 8.79
CA GLU A 91 18.03 -11.46 9.09
C GLU A 91 18.87 -10.20 8.81
N ALA A 92 20.14 -10.21 9.21
CA ALA A 92 21.07 -9.11 8.94
C ALA A 92 21.34 -8.94 7.44
N ALA A 93 21.42 -10.03 6.68
CA ALA A 93 21.56 -9.98 5.22
C ALA A 93 20.30 -9.39 4.56
N LEU A 94 19.11 -9.88 4.91
CA LEU A 94 17.83 -9.37 4.39
C LEU A 94 17.65 -7.88 4.67
N THR A 95 18.05 -7.42 5.86
CA THR A 95 17.97 -6.01 6.28
C THR A 95 18.86 -5.08 5.44
N ARG A 96 19.95 -5.61 4.85
CA ARG A 96 20.89 -4.82 4.03
C ARG A 96 20.46 -4.66 2.57
N LEU A 97 19.58 -5.54 2.08
CA LEU A 97 19.10 -5.52 0.69
C LEU A 97 18.24 -4.27 0.38
N ALA A 98 18.22 -3.88 -0.90
CA ALA A 98 17.56 -2.66 -1.35
C ALA A 98 16.04 -2.78 -1.56
N TRP A 99 15.52 -4.02 -1.67
CA TRP A 99 14.09 -4.32 -1.85
C TRP A 99 13.37 -3.42 -2.88
N PRO A 100 13.78 -3.40 -4.16
CA PRO A 100 13.09 -2.61 -5.20
C PRO A 100 11.61 -2.96 -5.34
N GLY A 101 11.21 -4.20 -5.08
CA GLY A 101 9.81 -4.62 -5.06
C GLY A 101 9.12 -4.45 -3.69
N ASN A 102 9.77 -3.76 -2.73
CA ASN A 102 9.28 -3.49 -1.39
C ASN A 102 8.77 -4.75 -0.68
N VAL A 103 7.68 -4.62 0.08
CA VAL A 103 7.05 -5.69 0.85
C VAL A 103 6.66 -6.87 -0.03
N ARG A 104 6.20 -6.62 -1.27
CA ARG A 104 5.81 -7.69 -2.19
C ARG A 104 6.99 -8.59 -2.56
N GLN A 105 8.19 -8.03 -2.75
CA GLN A 105 9.38 -8.83 -3.00
C GLN A 105 9.81 -9.63 -1.77
N LEU A 106 9.61 -9.10 -0.56
CA LEU A 106 9.90 -9.80 0.69
C LEU A 106 8.90 -10.93 0.97
N GLU A 107 7.65 -10.76 0.57
CA GLU A 107 6.58 -11.75 0.69
C GLU A 107 6.75 -12.92 -0.29
N THR A 108 7.24 -12.65 -1.51
CA THR A 108 7.40 -13.70 -2.53
C THR A 108 8.20 -14.85 -1.92
N PRO A 109 7.61 -16.05 -1.83
CA PRO A 109 8.32 -17.19 -1.29
C PRO A 109 9.60 -17.37 -2.10
N ALA A 110 10.74 -17.40 -1.43
CA ALA A 110 11.95 -17.95 -2.03
C ALA A 110 11.58 -19.38 -2.44
N ALA A 111 11.26 -19.55 -3.71
CA ALA A 111 10.88 -20.83 -4.27
C ALA A 111 12.06 -21.78 -4.08
N GLY A 112 11.83 -22.86 -3.32
CA GLY A 112 12.67 -24.06 -3.26
C GLY A 112 14.06 -23.86 -2.72
#